data_AF-A0A1Z9PTF6-F1
#
_entry.id   AF-A0A1Z9PTF6-F1
#
_cell.length_a   1.000
_cell.length_b   1.000
_cell.length_c   1.000
_cell.angle_alpha   90.00
_cell.angle_beta   90.00
_cell.angle_gamma   90.00
#
_symmetry.space_group_name_H-M   'P 1'
#
loop_
_entity.id
_entity.type
_entity.pdbx_description
1 polymer ?
#
loop_
_entity_poly.entity_id
_entity_poly.type
_entity_poly.pdbx_seq_one_letter_code
_entity_poly.pdbx_strand_id
1 'polypeptide(L)'
;MAYQIDRYSNTLLTNVEDGTVDQTTDLKFIGKNYAGYGEIQNENFLFLLENFSGATAPSRPLSGQIWYDTSVSKLKFYDGTKWRTNGGSEASATQPTGLSIGDFWWDTTNDQLYVFNGTIFILVGPQNAGDGVTQMQSLELLDTNGTQRNVIAGTVNGETVFIVSSAEFDIGASNTITGFDRVKKGLTLINTKLATDGVTTPAGHYYWGTASDSLRLGGVLASQYIQQASGGANTVFTTAVEFPDAGILIGNSQDLQLFIENGTEGVIQNVTGNNSKIKIKNTNGSGTNTHTMDFTSSGLIPATDNTVTLGSTGYKWSNVYASNFTGEASQATALRVGTDFRTASSSASNNTVAVRDATGNIAANLFQGTATQARYADLAEIYATDEIHPVGTAIAVGGKAEARAASIGDICIGVISDNPAYLMNSDAEGQAVGLKGRVPVRVNGPISKGQAVYAWKDGVCSTITTNALVGVALETSTEEGEKLVECVLKV
;
A
#
# COMPACT_ATOMS: atom_id res chain seq x y z
N MET A 1 -91.13 -84.08 5.11
CA MET A 1 -89.78 -84.27 5.66
C MET A 1 -89.03 -83.00 5.36
N ALA A 2 -88.57 -82.31 6.41
CA ALA A 2 -87.76 -81.11 6.26
C ALA A 2 -86.54 -81.35 5.39
N TYR A 3 -86.13 -80.31 4.66
CA TYR A 3 -84.87 -80.32 3.91
C TYR A 3 -83.92 -79.26 4.47
N GLN A 4 -82.63 -79.52 4.34
CA GLN A 4 -81.58 -78.65 4.83
C GLN A 4 -81.13 -77.68 3.74
N ILE A 5 -80.81 -76.45 4.14
CA ILE A 5 -80.19 -75.46 3.27
C ILE A 5 -78.82 -75.14 3.84
N ASP A 6 -77.78 -75.43 3.06
CA ASP A 6 -76.40 -75.11 3.39
C ASP A 6 -75.96 -73.84 2.66
N ARG A 7 -75.09 -73.05 3.31
CA ARG A 7 -74.35 -71.98 2.62
C ARG A 7 -73.32 -72.62 1.68
N TYR A 8 -72.84 -71.84 0.71
CA TYR A 8 -71.75 -72.27 -0.18
C TYR A 8 -70.48 -72.74 0.58
N SER A 9 -70.26 -72.25 1.80
CA SER A 9 -69.20 -72.72 2.72
C SER A 9 -69.44 -74.11 3.33
N ASN A 10 -70.48 -74.84 2.92
CA ASN A 10 -70.94 -76.12 3.49
C ASN A 10 -71.33 -76.04 4.97
N THR A 11 -71.77 -74.86 5.43
CA THR A 11 -72.29 -74.67 6.79
C THR A 11 -73.81 -74.63 6.74
N LEU A 12 -74.47 -75.42 7.59
CA LEU A 12 -75.93 -75.41 7.73
C LEU A 12 -76.44 -74.01 8.04
N LEU A 13 -77.36 -73.51 7.21
CA LEU A 13 -78.02 -72.23 7.41
C LEU A 13 -79.31 -72.42 8.22
N THR A 14 -80.21 -73.29 7.74
CA THR A 14 -81.50 -73.59 8.38
C THR A 14 -82.07 -74.92 7.86
N ASN A 15 -83.04 -75.49 8.59
CA ASN A 15 -83.88 -76.61 8.16
C ASN A 15 -85.28 -76.07 7.86
N VAL A 16 -85.84 -76.39 6.70
CA VAL A 16 -87.17 -75.91 6.28
C VAL A 16 -88.19 -77.04 6.40
N GLU A 17 -89.14 -76.89 7.31
CA GLU A 17 -90.22 -77.85 7.57
C GLU A 17 -91.34 -77.80 6.52
N ASP A 18 -91.96 -78.93 6.24
CA ASP A 18 -93.09 -79.02 5.29
C ASP A 18 -94.24 -78.09 5.71
N GLY A 19 -94.85 -77.40 4.73
CA GLY A 19 -95.97 -76.49 4.97
C GLY A 19 -95.64 -75.19 5.68
N THR A 20 -94.35 -74.85 5.86
CA THR A 20 -93.90 -73.61 6.53
C THR A 20 -93.05 -72.73 5.61
N VAL A 21 -92.80 -71.49 6.05
CA VAL A 21 -91.85 -70.56 5.40
C VAL A 21 -90.80 -70.18 6.43
N ASP A 22 -89.54 -70.43 6.11
CA ASP A 22 -88.39 -69.99 6.90
C ASP A 22 -88.01 -68.55 6.51
N GLN A 23 -87.78 -67.70 7.51
CA GLN A 23 -87.44 -66.28 7.36
C GLN A 23 -86.10 -65.95 8.05
N THR A 24 -85.20 -66.94 8.11
CA THR A 24 -83.88 -66.79 8.73
C THR A 24 -83.02 -65.77 7.97
N THR A 25 -83.29 -65.54 6.69
CA THR A 25 -82.63 -64.52 5.85
C THR A 25 -83.63 -63.50 5.30
N ASP A 26 -83.15 -62.45 4.64
CA ASP A 26 -84.02 -61.51 3.90
C ASP A 26 -84.69 -62.16 2.67
N LEU A 27 -84.20 -63.32 2.21
CA LEU A 27 -84.95 -64.22 1.32
C LEU A 27 -85.73 -65.25 2.14
N LYS A 28 -86.95 -65.53 1.69
CA LYS A 28 -87.86 -66.49 2.35
C LYS A 28 -87.67 -67.88 1.75
N PHE A 29 -87.34 -68.90 2.55
CA PHE A 29 -87.23 -70.28 2.06
C PHE A 29 -88.54 -71.04 2.27
N ILE A 30 -89.00 -71.73 1.22
CA ILE A 30 -90.37 -72.27 1.14
C ILE A 30 -90.38 -73.78 1.38
N GLY A 31 -91.03 -74.23 2.44
CA GLY A 31 -91.22 -75.64 2.75
C GLY A 31 -92.10 -76.38 1.73
N LYS A 32 -91.87 -77.68 1.58
CA LYS A 32 -92.66 -78.53 0.68
C LYS A 32 -94.15 -78.42 1.01
N ASN A 33 -95.00 -78.29 -0.02
CA ASN A 33 -96.47 -78.16 0.08
C ASN A 33 -96.98 -76.86 0.74
N TYR A 34 -96.18 -75.80 0.83
CA TYR A 34 -96.68 -74.49 1.30
C TYR A 34 -97.65 -73.86 0.28
N ALA A 35 -98.86 -73.50 0.75
CA ALA A 35 -99.85 -72.80 -0.07
C ALA A 35 -99.48 -71.31 -0.21
N GLY A 36 -99.44 -70.79 -1.44
CA GLY A 36 -99.00 -69.41 -1.72
C GLY A 36 -97.50 -69.26 -2.02
N TYR A 37 -96.80 -70.36 -2.32
CA TYR A 37 -95.35 -70.33 -2.60
C TYR A 37 -94.94 -69.43 -3.77
N GLY A 38 -95.79 -69.30 -4.80
CA GLY A 38 -95.44 -68.62 -6.05
C GLY A 38 -95.20 -67.12 -5.88
N GLU A 39 -95.95 -66.45 -5.00
CA GLU A 39 -95.75 -65.04 -4.68
C GLU A 39 -94.39 -64.82 -4.01
N ILE A 40 -94.12 -65.58 -2.94
CA ILE A 40 -92.88 -65.53 -2.18
C ILE A 40 -91.65 -65.82 -3.05
N GLN A 41 -91.76 -66.81 -3.95
CA GLN A 41 -90.67 -67.16 -4.85
C GLN A 41 -90.37 -66.05 -5.86
N ASN A 42 -91.39 -65.40 -6.42
CA ASN A 42 -91.22 -64.31 -7.37
C ASN A 42 -90.65 -63.04 -6.69
N GLU A 43 -91.09 -62.73 -5.47
CA GLU A 43 -90.49 -61.65 -4.66
C GLU A 43 -89.00 -61.88 -4.43
N ASN A 44 -88.60 -63.09 -4.04
CA ASN A 44 -87.18 -63.42 -3.86
C ASN A 44 -86.36 -63.18 -5.14
N PHE A 45 -86.88 -63.54 -6.31
CA PHE A 45 -86.21 -63.28 -7.58
C PHE A 45 -86.11 -61.78 -7.90
N LEU A 46 -87.16 -61.01 -7.58
CA LEU A 46 -87.14 -59.56 -7.75
C LEU A 46 -86.09 -58.91 -6.84
N PHE A 47 -86.05 -59.29 -5.56
CA PHE A 47 -85.07 -58.77 -4.59
C PHE A 47 -83.63 -59.07 -5.02
N LEU A 48 -83.38 -60.25 -5.60
CA LEU A 48 -82.09 -60.59 -6.17
C LEU A 48 -81.76 -59.74 -7.42
N LEU A 49 -82.73 -59.51 -8.31
CA LEU A 49 -82.54 -58.72 -9.53
C LEU A 49 -82.18 -57.26 -9.21
N GLU A 50 -82.83 -56.67 -8.22
CA GLU A 50 -82.58 -55.28 -7.80
C GLU A 50 -81.45 -55.15 -6.76
N ASN A 51 -80.78 -56.26 -6.41
CA ASN A 51 -79.76 -56.29 -5.36
C ASN A 51 -80.27 -55.67 -4.05
N PHE A 52 -81.47 -56.08 -3.62
CA PHE A 52 -82.14 -55.60 -2.39
C PHE A 52 -82.25 -54.07 -2.31
N SER A 53 -82.38 -53.38 -3.45
CA SER A 53 -82.40 -51.93 -3.57
C SER A 53 -83.39 -51.27 -2.59
N GLY A 54 -82.89 -50.38 -1.74
CA GLY A 54 -83.70 -49.69 -0.75
C GLY A 54 -82.89 -48.72 0.11
N ALA A 55 -83.58 -47.80 0.81
CA ALA A 55 -82.93 -46.82 1.70
C ALA A 55 -82.56 -47.42 3.06
N THR A 56 -83.15 -48.57 3.41
CA THR A 56 -82.85 -49.31 4.63
C THR A 56 -82.06 -50.56 4.30
N ALA A 57 -81.03 -50.83 5.10
CA ALA A 57 -80.22 -52.03 4.93
C ALA A 57 -81.04 -53.31 5.21
N PRO A 58 -80.80 -54.41 4.47
CA PRO A 58 -81.37 -55.72 4.78
C PRO A 58 -81.09 -56.12 6.22
N SER A 59 -82.10 -56.71 6.88
CA SER A 59 -82.15 -56.88 8.34
C SER A 59 -81.53 -58.19 8.82
N ARG A 60 -81.43 -59.18 7.93
CA ARG A 60 -80.86 -60.50 8.20
C ARG A 60 -79.81 -60.83 7.13
N PRO A 61 -78.77 -60.00 7.00
CA PRO A 61 -77.86 -60.12 5.88
C PRO A 61 -76.95 -61.33 6.03
N LEU A 62 -76.62 -61.95 4.89
CA LEU A 62 -75.59 -62.97 4.82
C LEU A 62 -74.28 -62.36 4.33
N SER A 63 -73.14 -62.82 4.87
CA SER A 63 -71.82 -62.41 4.38
C SER A 63 -71.71 -62.66 2.87
N GLY A 64 -71.33 -61.62 2.12
CA GLY A 64 -71.28 -61.60 0.65
C GLY A 64 -72.56 -61.08 -0.04
N GLN A 65 -73.65 -60.84 0.70
CA GLN A 65 -74.87 -60.26 0.13
C GLN A 65 -74.61 -58.84 -0.38
N ILE A 66 -75.25 -58.49 -1.49
CA ILE A 66 -75.17 -57.18 -2.14
C ILE A 66 -76.44 -56.39 -1.83
N TRP A 67 -76.28 -55.10 -1.60
CA TRP A 67 -77.35 -54.15 -1.36
C TRP A 67 -77.09 -52.85 -2.13
N TYR A 68 -78.05 -52.39 -2.93
CA TYR A 68 -78.00 -51.04 -3.49
C TYR A 68 -78.67 -50.03 -2.54
N ASP A 69 -77.86 -49.22 -1.88
CA ASP A 69 -78.34 -48.19 -0.95
C ASP A 69 -78.79 -46.96 -1.75
N THR A 70 -80.11 -46.80 -1.88
CA THR A 70 -80.69 -45.71 -2.66
C THR A 70 -80.54 -44.33 -2.01
N SER A 71 -80.24 -44.27 -0.70
CA SER A 71 -80.04 -42.98 0.00
C SER A 71 -78.74 -42.28 -0.41
N VAL A 72 -77.71 -43.07 -0.74
CA VAL A 72 -76.38 -42.58 -1.16
C VAL A 72 -76.01 -42.98 -2.59
N SER A 73 -76.90 -43.69 -3.30
CA SER A 73 -76.67 -44.19 -4.66
C SER A 73 -75.38 -45.01 -4.80
N LYS A 74 -75.14 -45.93 -3.86
CA LYS A 74 -73.95 -46.78 -3.82
C LYS A 74 -74.30 -48.26 -3.71
N LEU A 75 -73.57 -49.07 -4.46
CA LEU A 75 -73.56 -50.51 -4.28
C LEU A 75 -72.74 -50.86 -3.04
N LYS A 76 -73.34 -51.63 -2.12
CA LYS A 76 -72.71 -52.10 -0.90
C LYS A 76 -72.72 -53.63 -0.84
N PHE A 77 -71.82 -54.21 -0.06
CA PHE A 77 -71.80 -55.63 0.24
C PHE A 77 -71.63 -55.86 1.75
N TYR A 78 -72.20 -56.94 2.28
CA TYR A 78 -72.10 -57.26 3.71
C TYR A 78 -70.84 -58.09 3.97
N ASP A 79 -69.93 -57.59 4.81
CA ASP A 79 -68.64 -58.25 5.09
C ASP A 79 -68.74 -59.38 6.14
N GLY A 80 -69.91 -59.57 6.75
CA GLY A 80 -70.14 -60.47 7.89
C GLY A 80 -70.32 -59.75 9.23
N THR A 81 -70.05 -58.45 9.26
CA THR A 81 -70.20 -57.57 10.43
C THR A 81 -70.99 -56.31 10.08
N LYS A 82 -70.68 -55.68 8.94
CA LYS A 82 -71.31 -54.44 8.47
C LYS A 82 -71.38 -54.37 6.94
N TRP A 83 -72.20 -53.45 6.44
CA TRP A 83 -72.26 -53.12 5.02
C TRP A 83 -71.09 -52.20 4.63
N ARG A 84 -70.37 -52.55 3.56
CA ARG A 84 -69.25 -51.79 2.97
C ARG A 84 -69.57 -51.33 1.56
N THR A 85 -69.05 -50.18 1.17
CA THR A 85 -69.17 -49.63 -0.19
C THR A 85 -68.26 -50.39 -1.18
N ASN A 86 -68.76 -50.71 -2.37
CA ASN A 86 -67.96 -51.32 -3.44
C ASN A 86 -67.41 -50.23 -4.40
N GLY A 87 -66.09 -50.05 -4.44
CA GLY A 87 -65.39 -49.45 -5.58
C GLY A 87 -65.46 -47.93 -5.77
N GLY A 88 -65.33 -47.11 -4.72
CA GLY A 88 -65.13 -45.67 -4.86
C GLY A 88 -64.66 -45.01 -3.56
N SER A 89 -64.17 -43.78 -3.62
CA SER A 89 -63.86 -43.02 -2.41
C SER A 89 -65.14 -42.79 -1.60
N GLU A 90 -65.11 -43.09 -0.31
CA GLU A 90 -66.18 -42.63 0.58
C GLU A 90 -66.12 -41.10 0.64
N ALA A 91 -67.25 -40.41 0.50
CA ALA A 91 -67.29 -38.94 0.51
C ALA A 91 -68.04 -38.49 1.75
N SER A 92 -67.34 -37.80 2.65
CA SER A 92 -67.93 -37.32 3.90
C SER A 92 -67.09 -36.18 4.48
N ALA A 93 -67.75 -35.26 5.19
CA ALA A 93 -67.09 -34.16 5.91
C ALA A 93 -66.30 -34.65 7.14
N THR A 94 -66.63 -35.83 7.66
CA THR A 94 -65.94 -36.45 8.79
C THR A 94 -65.28 -37.74 8.35
N GLN A 95 -64.19 -38.10 9.02
CA GLN A 95 -63.42 -39.30 8.72
C GLN A 95 -64.31 -40.56 8.84
N PRO A 96 -64.45 -41.37 7.78
CA PRO A 96 -65.23 -42.60 7.80
C PRO A 96 -64.54 -43.70 8.61
N THR A 97 -65.33 -44.59 9.23
CA THR A 97 -64.84 -45.64 10.14
C THR A 97 -64.92 -47.05 9.55
N GLY A 98 -63.91 -47.85 9.86
CA GLY A 98 -63.82 -49.27 9.53
C GLY A 98 -63.67 -49.56 8.04
N LEU A 99 -62.92 -48.74 7.32
CA LEU A 99 -62.45 -49.02 5.97
C LEU A 99 -61.22 -49.94 6.00
N SER A 100 -60.92 -50.55 4.86
CA SER A 100 -59.81 -51.48 4.66
C SER A 100 -58.61 -50.77 4.02
N ILE A 101 -57.42 -51.36 4.16
CA ILE A 101 -56.20 -50.81 3.56
C ILE A 101 -56.43 -50.58 2.06
N GLY A 102 -56.11 -49.37 1.58
CA GLY A 102 -56.26 -48.98 0.18
C GLY A 102 -57.57 -48.27 -0.15
N ASP A 103 -58.52 -48.19 0.78
CA ASP A 103 -59.76 -47.46 0.56
C ASP A 103 -59.50 -45.95 0.51
N PHE A 104 -60.14 -45.28 -0.45
CA PHE A 104 -60.08 -43.84 -0.60
C PHE A 104 -61.18 -43.13 0.21
N TRP A 105 -60.89 -41.94 0.71
CA TRP A 105 -61.85 -41.03 1.31
C TRP A 105 -61.69 -39.64 0.70
N TRP A 106 -62.78 -39.04 0.25
CA TRP A 106 -62.84 -37.65 -0.19
C TRP A 106 -63.45 -36.80 0.93
N ASP A 107 -62.62 -35.93 1.52
CA ASP A 107 -63.05 -34.96 2.50
C ASP A 107 -63.75 -33.79 1.80
N THR A 108 -65.07 -33.74 1.90
CA THR A 108 -65.92 -32.73 1.24
C THR A 108 -65.83 -31.35 1.88
N THR A 109 -65.20 -31.20 3.05
CA THR A 109 -65.02 -29.89 3.70
C THR A 109 -63.73 -29.23 3.28
N ASN A 110 -62.67 -30.01 3.09
CA ASN A 110 -61.34 -29.49 2.76
C ASN A 110 -60.94 -29.68 1.28
N ASP A 111 -61.76 -30.39 0.50
CA ASP A 111 -61.52 -30.78 -0.90
C ASP A 111 -60.23 -31.61 -1.07
N GLN A 112 -60.09 -32.63 -0.23
CA GLN A 112 -58.87 -33.45 -0.13
C GLN A 112 -59.15 -34.94 -0.30
N LEU A 113 -58.33 -35.62 -1.10
CA LEU A 113 -58.34 -37.08 -1.23
C LEU A 113 -57.37 -37.73 -0.25
N TYR A 114 -57.86 -38.69 0.51
CA TYR A 114 -57.11 -39.51 1.45
C TYR A 114 -57.14 -40.98 1.05
N VAL A 115 -56.15 -41.75 1.49
CA VAL A 115 -56.12 -43.22 1.39
C VAL A 115 -55.87 -43.85 2.76
N PHE A 116 -56.60 -44.89 3.12
CA PHE A 116 -56.43 -45.59 4.38
C PHE A 116 -55.24 -46.56 4.32
N ASN A 117 -54.26 -46.40 5.21
CA ASN A 117 -53.06 -47.26 5.24
C ASN A 117 -53.20 -48.49 6.16
N GLY A 118 -54.37 -48.67 6.79
CA GLY A 118 -54.62 -49.72 7.79
C GLY A 118 -54.63 -49.24 9.23
N THR A 119 -54.22 -48.00 9.49
CA THR A 119 -54.24 -47.39 10.83
C THR A 119 -54.82 -45.98 10.77
N ILE A 120 -54.36 -45.16 9.82
CA ILE A 120 -54.79 -43.77 9.63
C ILE A 120 -55.04 -43.46 8.15
N PHE A 121 -55.75 -42.37 7.87
CA PHE A 121 -55.84 -41.80 6.53
C PHE A 121 -54.61 -40.96 6.23
N ILE A 122 -53.99 -41.20 5.07
CA ILE A 122 -52.88 -40.42 4.53
C ILE A 122 -53.42 -39.53 3.42
N LEU A 123 -53.10 -38.23 3.47
CA LEU A 123 -53.46 -37.27 2.42
C LEU A 123 -52.70 -37.62 1.13
N VAL A 124 -53.45 -37.79 0.04
CA VAL A 124 -52.93 -37.95 -1.33
C VAL A 124 -52.85 -36.59 -2.03
N GLY A 125 -53.85 -35.72 -1.82
CA GLY A 125 -53.87 -34.32 -2.29
C GLY A 125 -55.25 -33.85 -2.76
N PRO A 126 -55.40 -32.57 -3.20
CA PRO A 126 -54.45 -31.47 -3.07
C PRO A 126 -54.25 -31.01 -1.60
N GLN A 127 -53.14 -30.37 -1.33
CA GLN A 127 -52.91 -29.73 -0.02
C GLN A 127 -53.70 -28.43 0.02
N ASN A 128 -54.58 -28.27 1.01
CA ASN A 128 -55.32 -27.03 1.23
C ASN A 128 -54.64 -26.27 2.38
N ALA A 129 -54.16 -25.05 2.11
CA ALA A 129 -53.49 -24.20 3.08
C ALA A 129 -53.77 -22.71 2.76
N GLY A 130 -54.91 -22.21 3.23
CA GLY A 130 -55.33 -20.81 3.12
C GLY A 130 -55.99 -20.45 1.79
N ASP A 131 -56.25 -19.16 1.59
CA ASP A 131 -56.80 -18.64 0.33
C ASP A 131 -55.70 -18.61 -0.74
N GLY A 132 -55.89 -19.40 -1.80
CA GLY A 132 -54.97 -19.46 -2.95
C GLY A 132 -54.16 -20.75 -3.01
N VAL A 133 -53.38 -20.88 -4.09
CA VAL A 133 -52.59 -22.08 -4.36
C VAL A 133 -51.27 -22.03 -3.58
N THR A 134 -51.08 -22.98 -2.66
CA THR A 134 -49.84 -23.15 -1.91
C THR A 134 -49.28 -24.55 -2.15
N GLN A 135 -48.33 -24.69 -3.08
CA GLN A 135 -47.75 -25.99 -3.46
C GLN A 135 -46.43 -25.85 -4.24
N MET A 136 -45.72 -26.97 -4.33
CA MET A 136 -44.57 -27.16 -5.22
C MET A 136 -45.06 -27.79 -6.53
N GLN A 137 -44.95 -27.06 -7.64
CA GLN A 137 -45.40 -27.52 -8.96
C GLN A 137 -44.22 -27.82 -9.88
N SER A 138 -44.29 -28.95 -10.60
CA SER A 138 -43.43 -29.17 -11.76
C SER A 138 -44.00 -28.39 -12.94
N LEU A 139 -43.22 -27.47 -13.48
CA LEU A 139 -43.58 -26.65 -14.64
C LEU A 139 -42.61 -26.89 -15.79
N GLU A 140 -43.10 -26.61 -16.97
CA GLU A 140 -42.34 -26.68 -18.20
C GLU A 140 -42.32 -25.29 -18.83
N LEU A 141 -41.13 -24.71 -18.96
CA LEU A 141 -40.93 -23.36 -19.47
C LEU A 141 -40.11 -23.40 -20.76
N LEU A 142 -40.49 -22.59 -21.74
CA LEU A 142 -39.68 -22.35 -22.92
C LEU A 142 -38.63 -21.28 -22.61
N ASP A 143 -37.36 -21.53 -22.92
CA ASP A 143 -36.32 -20.50 -22.87
C ASP A 143 -36.36 -19.56 -24.09
N THR A 144 -35.59 -18.48 -24.05
CA THR A 144 -35.49 -17.50 -25.15
C THR A 144 -34.97 -18.08 -26.47
N ASN A 145 -34.33 -19.25 -26.43
CA ASN A 145 -33.83 -19.97 -27.61
C ASN A 145 -34.82 -21.03 -28.11
N GLY A 146 -36.02 -21.12 -27.53
CA GLY A 146 -37.04 -22.09 -27.92
C GLY A 146 -36.80 -23.51 -27.39
N THR A 147 -35.94 -23.69 -26.39
CA THR A 147 -35.74 -25.00 -25.75
C THR A 147 -36.63 -25.14 -24.52
N GLN A 148 -37.24 -26.32 -24.36
CA GLN A 148 -38.11 -26.67 -23.25
C GLN A 148 -37.29 -27.01 -21.99
N ARG A 149 -37.62 -26.41 -20.85
CA ARG A 149 -36.93 -26.53 -19.56
C ARG A 149 -37.90 -26.94 -18.47
N ASN A 150 -37.59 -28.04 -17.80
CA ASN A 150 -38.34 -28.50 -16.64
C ASN A 150 -37.82 -27.80 -15.37
N VAL A 151 -38.74 -27.22 -14.60
CA VAL A 151 -38.44 -26.54 -13.34
C VAL A 151 -39.42 -26.95 -12.26
N ILE A 152 -39.05 -26.70 -11.00
CA ILE A 152 -39.98 -26.79 -9.87
C ILE A 152 -40.24 -25.37 -9.37
N ALA A 153 -41.50 -24.93 -9.38
CA ALA A 153 -41.93 -23.64 -8.87
C ALA A 153 -42.61 -23.79 -7.51
N GLY A 154 -42.11 -23.06 -6.51
CA GLY A 154 -42.75 -22.94 -5.21
C GLY A 154 -43.71 -21.76 -5.21
N THR A 155 -45.01 -22.05 -5.19
CA THR A 155 -46.07 -21.03 -5.15
C THR A 155 -46.69 -21.02 -3.75
N VAL A 156 -46.82 -19.83 -3.16
CA VAL A 156 -47.43 -19.60 -1.84
C VAL A 156 -48.49 -18.53 -1.99
N ASN A 157 -49.73 -18.80 -1.55
CA ASN A 157 -50.86 -17.88 -1.70
C ASN A 157 -51.05 -17.33 -3.13
N GLY A 158 -50.76 -18.17 -4.14
CA GLY A 158 -50.85 -17.80 -5.56
C GLY A 158 -49.64 -17.06 -6.15
N GLU A 159 -48.60 -16.73 -5.38
CA GLU A 159 -47.37 -16.08 -5.86
C GLU A 159 -46.18 -17.06 -5.88
N THR A 160 -45.46 -17.15 -7.01
CA THR A 160 -44.25 -17.97 -7.11
C THR A 160 -43.09 -17.25 -6.40
N VAL A 161 -42.62 -17.82 -5.30
CA VAL A 161 -41.57 -17.23 -4.45
C VAL A 161 -40.16 -17.72 -4.79
N PHE A 162 -40.05 -18.90 -5.40
CA PHE A 162 -38.78 -19.42 -5.91
C PHE A 162 -38.97 -20.46 -7.02
N ILE A 163 -37.92 -20.65 -7.82
CA ILE A 163 -37.83 -21.64 -8.90
C ILE A 163 -36.55 -22.46 -8.73
N VAL A 164 -36.66 -23.79 -8.87
CA VAL A 164 -35.52 -24.72 -8.91
C VAL A 164 -35.31 -25.24 -10.33
N SER A 165 -34.07 -25.20 -10.81
CA SER A 165 -33.70 -25.68 -12.15
C SER A 165 -32.34 -26.38 -12.14
N SER A 166 -32.17 -27.36 -13.03
CA SER A 166 -30.88 -28.01 -13.29
C SER A 166 -29.96 -27.23 -14.24
N ALA A 167 -30.48 -26.19 -14.89
CA ALA A 167 -29.79 -25.37 -15.86
C ALA A 167 -30.08 -23.88 -15.64
N GLU A 168 -29.15 -23.04 -16.05
CA GLU A 168 -29.37 -21.60 -16.12
C GLU A 168 -29.95 -21.22 -17.49
N PHE A 169 -31.01 -20.42 -17.52
CA PHE A 169 -31.65 -19.96 -18.75
C PHE A 169 -32.50 -18.70 -18.52
N ASP A 170 -32.78 -17.97 -19.59
CA ASP A 170 -33.70 -16.84 -19.58
C ASP A 170 -35.08 -17.32 -20.05
N ILE A 171 -36.14 -16.91 -19.35
CA ILE A 171 -37.51 -17.35 -19.62
C ILE A 171 -38.02 -16.66 -20.89
N GLY A 172 -38.54 -17.44 -21.84
CA GLY A 172 -39.14 -16.91 -23.05
C GLY A 172 -40.42 -16.13 -22.76
N ALA A 173 -40.70 -15.11 -23.58
CA ALA A 173 -41.86 -14.22 -23.42
C ALA A 173 -43.23 -14.93 -23.44
N SER A 174 -43.30 -16.17 -23.93
CA SER A 174 -44.51 -16.99 -23.92
C SER A 174 -44.81 -17.66 -22.57
N ASN A 175 -43.85 -17.66 -21.63
CA ASN A 175 -43.95 -18.37 -20.34
C ASN A 175 -43.60 -17.47 -19.15
N THR A 176 -44.02 -16.20 -19.20
CA THR A 176 -43.69 -15.21 -18.15
C THR A 176 -44.18 -15.66 -16.77
N ILE A 177 -43.27 -15.67 -15.80
CA ILE A 177 -43.60 -15.82 -14.39
C ILE A 177 -43.31 -14.48 -13.70
N THR A 178 -44.30 -13.92 -13.00
CA THR A 178 -44.14 -12.64 -12.31
C THR A 178 -42.91 -12.69 -11.39
N GLY A 179 -42.02 -11.71 -11.55
CA GLY A 179 -40.78 -11.62 -10.77
C GLY A 179 -39.61 -12.45 -11.30
N PHE A 180 -39.76 -13.23 -12.38
CA PHE A 180 -38.68 -13.99 -13.01
C PHE A 180 -38.57 -13.71 -14.51
N ASP A 181 -37.39 -13.31 -14.95
CA ASP A 181 -36.97 -13.29 -16.36
C ASP A 181 -35.76 -14.22 -16.61
N ARG A 182 -35.05 -14.60 -15.53
CA ARG A 182 -33.91 -15.51 -15.53
C ARG A 182 -34.04 -16.53 -14.41
N VAL A 183 -33.65 -17.77 -14.71
CA VAL A 183 -33.54 -18.85 -13.74
C VAL A 183 -32.08 -19.28 -13.68
N LYS A 184 -31.48 -19.25 -12.48
CA LYS A 184 -30.13 -19.77 -12.23
C LYS A 184 -30.19 -21.27 -12.00
N LYS A 185 -29.09 -21.97 -12.32
CA LYS A 185 -28.92 -23.38 -11.95
C LYS A 185 -28.94 -23.51 -10.43
N GLY A 186 -29.78 -24.38 -9.89
CA GLY A 186 -30.07 -24.48 -8.46
C GLY A 186 -31.38 -23.79 -8.12
N LEU A 187 -31.41 -23.03 -7.02
CA LEU A 187 -32.59 -22.33 -6.51
C LEU A 187 -32.48 -20.83 -6.78
N THR A 188 -33.51 -20.27 -7.39
CA THR A 188 -33.63 -18.86 -7.77
C THR A 188 -34.80 -18.24 -7.00
N LEU A 189 -34.56 -17.16 -6.25
CA LEU A 189 -35.63 -16.45 -5.52
C LEU A 189 -36.37 -15.47 -6.44
N ILE A 190 -37.63 -15.16 -6.12
CA ILE A 190 -38.41 -14.13 -6.83
C ILE A 190 -37.64 -12.81 -6.90
N ASN A 191 -37.78 -12.10 -8.03
CA ASN A 191 -37.09 -10.86 -8.36
C ASN A 191 -35.56 -10.97 -8.55
N THR A 192 -35.07 -12.18 -8.81
CA THR A 192 -33.73 -12.42 -9.34
C THR A 192 -33.74 -12.14 -10.85
N LYS A 193 -33.50 -10.88 -11.25
CA LYS A 193 -33.72 -10.43 -12.64
C LYS A 193 -32.45 -10.34 -13.47
N LEU A 194 -32.60 -10.36 -14.79
CA LEU A 194 -31.51 -10.13 -15.74
C LEU A 194 -30.90 -8.72 -15.59
N ALA A 195 -31.74 -7.71 -15.36
CA ALA A 195 -31.31 -6.32 -15.19
C ALA A 195 -30.45 -6.07 -13.94
N THR A 196 -30.50 -6.98 -12.95
CA THR A 196 -29.70 -6.92 -11.72
C THR A 196 -28.63 -8.00 -11.68
N ASP A 197 -28.31 -8.58 -12.84
CA ASP A 197 -27.34 -9.68 -13.00
C ASP A 197 -27.58 -10.86 -12.04
N GLY A 198 -28.85 -11.16 -11.75
CA GLY A 198 -29.22 -12.23 -10.84
C GLY A 198 -29.12 -11.87 -9.35
N VAL A 199 -29.18 -10.58 -9.01
CA VAL A 199 -29.37 -10.12 -7.62
C VAL A 199 -30.86 -9.92 -7.34
N THR A 200 -31.36 -10.50 -6.25
CA THR A 200 -32.75 -10.34 -5.78
C THR A 200 -33.02 -8.89 -5.35
N THR A 201 -33.87 -8.16 -6.08
CA THR A 201 -34.20 -6.75 -5.76
C THR A 201 -35.68 -6.40 -6.01
N PRO A 202 -36.34 -5.57 -5.19
CA PRO A 202 -35.85 -4.91 -3.98
C PRO A 202 -35.52 -5.91 -2.87
N ALA A 203 -34.71 -5.47 -1.90
CA ALA A 203 -34.29 -6.30 -0.77
C ALA A 203 -35.53 -6.77 0.02
N GLY A 204 -35.63 -8.09 0.31
CA GLY A 204 -36.81 -8.64 1.00
C GLY A 204 -36.88 -10.17 1.02
N HIS A 205 -36.41 -10.83 -0.04
CA HIS A 205 -36.32 -12.30 -0.09
C HIS A 205 -34.89 -12.74 0.19
N TYR A 206 -34.72 -13.57 1.21
CA TYR A 206 -33.41 -14.06 1.66
C TYR A 206 -33.47 -15.56 1.91
N TYR A 207 -32.33 -16.21 1.75
CA TYR A 207 -32.11 -17.52 2.34
C TYR A 207 -31.82 -17.34 3.83
N TRP A 208 -32.80 -17.66 4.67
CA TRP A 208 -32.63 -17.67 6.12
C TRP A 208 -32.13 -19.03 6.58
N GLY A 209 -30.89 -19.07 7.07
CA GLY A 209 -30.27 -20.27 7.61
C GLY A 209 -28.78 -20.07 7.87
N THR A 210 -28.19 -20.93 8.69
CA THR A 210 -26.73 -20.99 8.86
C THR A 210 -26.14 -21.75 7.67
N ALA A 211 -25.67 -21.04 6.64
CA ALA A 211 -24.75 -21.66 5.69
C ALA A 211 -23.35 -21.59 6.32
N SER A 212 -22.74 -22.75 6.55
CA SER A 212 -21.47 -22.89 7.28
C SER A 212 -20.32 -22.04 6.70
N ASP A 213 -20.44 -21.61 5.44
CA ASP A 213 -19.44 -20.80 4.72
C ASP A 213 -19.98 -19.47 4.15
N SER A 214 -21.26 -19.12 4.33
CA SER A 214 -21.81 -17.89 3.69
C SER A 214 -21.38 -16.58 4.37
N LEU A 215 -20.93 -16.64 5.62
CA LEU A 215 -20.32 -15.50 6.34
C LEU A 215 -18.80 -15.49 6.23
N ARG A 216 -18.22 -16.55 5.66
CA ARG A 216 -16.79 -16.83 5.69
C ARG A 216 -16.32 -17.19 4.28
N LEU A 217 -15.75 -16.25 3.53
CA LEU A 217 -15.10 -16.63 2.28
C LEU A 217 -13.89 -17.51 2.63
N GLY A 218 -13.87 -18.78 2.24
CA GLY A 218 -12.77 -19.70 2.56
C GLY A 218 -12.48 -19.84 4.07
N GLY A 219 -13.51 -19.77 4.92
CA GLY A 219 -13.35 -19.89 6.39
C GLY A 219 -12.94 -18.61 7.13
N VAL A 220 -12.82 -17.46 6.46
CA VAL A 220 -12.44 -16.16 7.05
C VAL A 220 -13.61 -15.17 6.99
N LEU A 221 -13.92 -14.48 8.09
CA LEU A 221 -15.05 -13.55 8.18
C LEU A 221 -14.84 -12.34 7.25
N ALA A 222 -15.93 -11.81 6.70
CA ALA A 222 -15.92 -10.60 5.85
C ALA A 222 -15.17 -9.41 6.48
N SER A 223 -15.25 -9.26 7.82
CA SER A 223 -14.59 -8.20 8.59
C SER A 223 -13.07 -8.33 8.68
N GLN A 224 -12.50 -9.48 8.30
CA GLN A 224 -11.06 -9.73 8.34
C GLN A 224 -10.39 -9.43 6.99
N TYR A 225 -11.15 -9.10 5.96
CA TYR A 225 -10.63 -8.74 4.65
C TYR A 225 -10.32 -7.25 4.54
N ILE A 226 -9.17 -6.94 3.95
CA ILE A 226 -8.87 -5.60 3.46
C ILE A 226 -9.56 -5.46 2.11
N GLN A 227 -10.52 -4.56 2.00
CA GLN A 227 -11.18 -4.26 0.73
C GLN A 227 -10.42 -3.14 0.03
N GLN A 228 -10.20 -3.30 -1.28
CA GLN A 228 -9.75 -2.20 -2.11
C GLN A 228 -10.80 -1.08 -2.04
N ALA A 229 -10.37 0.16 -1.79
CA ALA A 229 -11.28 1.28 -1.81
C ALA A 229 -11.95 1.39 -3.20
N SER A 230 -13.27 1.60 -3.21
CA SER A 230 -14.06 1.65 -4.42
C SER A 230 -13.71 2.86 -5.29
N GLY A 231 -13.95 2.74 -6.61
CA GLY A 231 -13.84 3.88 -7.54
C GLY A 231 -12.42 4.44 -7.75
N GLY A 232 -11.37 3.64 -7.53
CA GLY A 232 -9.99 4.08 -7.72
C GLY A 232 -9.44 4.96 -6.60
N ALA A 233 -10.14 5.05 -5.46
CA ALA A 233 -9.62 5.68 -4.26
C ALA A 233 -8.46 4.89 -3.64
N ASN A 234 -7.66 5.56 -2.82
CA ASN A 234 -6.61 4.91 -2.05
C ASN A 234 -7.22 4.07 -0.92
N THR A 235 -6.65 2.88 -0.68
CA THR A 235 -6.98 2.08 0.51
C THR A 235 -6.30 2.74 1.72
N VAL A 236 -7.07 3.16 2.73
CA VAL A 236 -6.58 3.88 3.91
C VAL A 236 -6.72 3.00 5.14
N PHE A 237 -5.62 2.76 5.84
CA PHE A 237 -5.60 2.11 7.15
C PHE A 237 -5.69 3.16 8.25
N THR A 238 -6.66 3.04 9.16
CA THR A 238 -6.86 3.97 10.28
C THR A 238 -6.08 3.57 11.53
N THR A 239 -5.42 2.41 11.51
CA THR A 239 -4.53 1.88 12.55
C THR A 239 -3.17 1.54 11.93
N ALA A 240 -2.16 1.34 12.78
CA ALA A 240 -0.86 0.84 12.34
C ALA A 240 -1.00 -0.51 11.63
N VAL A 241 -0.15 -0.73 10.62
CA VAL A 241 -0.06 -1.99 9.86
C VAL A 241 1.33 -2.56 10.08
N GLU A 242 1.39 -3.84 10.47
CA GLU A 242 2.64 -4.58 10.59
C GLU A 242 2.83 -5.45 9.34
N PHE A 243 4.05 -5.45 8.81
CA PHE A 243 4.45 -6.29 7.70
C PHE A 243 5.46 -7.33 8.20
N PRO A 244 5.47 -8.56 7.64
CA PRO A 244 6.54 -9.53 7.90
C PRO A 244 7.88 -9.01 7.40
N ASP A 245 8.99 -9.67 7.73
CA ASP A 245 10.35 -9.26 7.34
C ASP A 245 10.54 -9.08 5.83
N ALA A 246 9.77 -9.81 5.00
CA ALA A 246 9.73 -9.63 3.54
C ALA A 246 9.26 -8.22 3.11
N GLY A 247 8.59 -7.51 4.01
CA GLY A 247 8.30 -6.10 3.92
C GLY A 247 7.13 -5.73 3.02
N ILE A 248 7.22 -4.54 2.43
CA ILE A 248 6.24 -3.97 1.50
C ILE A 248 6.90 -3.64 0.17
N LEU A 249 6.18 -3.93 -0.92
CA LEU A 249 6.53 -3.58 -2.29
C LEU A 249 5.59 -2.47 -2.80
N ILE A 250 6.17 -1.40 -3.33
CA ILE A 250 5.46 -0.19 -3.76
C ILE A 250 5.73 0.05 -5.24
N GLY A 251 4.67 0.20 -6.01
CA GLY A 251 4.72 0.41 -7.46
C GLY A 251 4.48 -0.86 -8.27
N ASN A 252 3.96 -0.69 -9.48
CA ASN A 252 3.79 -1.79 -10.42
C ASN A 252 5.16 -2.32 -10.83
N SER A 253 5.34 -3.62 -10.95
CA SER A 253 6.64 -4.25 -11.29
C SER A 253 7.72 -4.15 -10.19
N GLN A 254 7.31 -3.91 -8.94
CA GLN A 254 8.18 -4.00 -7.74
C GLN A 254 9.29 -2.94 -7.68
N ASP A 255 8.97 -1.68 -8.00
CA ASP A 255 9.98 -0.62 -8.08
C ASP A 255 10.68 -0.32 -6.73
N LEU A 256 9.92 -0.02 -5.67
CA LEU A 256 10.46 0.34 -4.35
C LEU A 256 10.10 -0.72 -3.31
N GLN A 257 11.07 -1.16 -2.51
CA GLN A 257 10.86 -2.11 -1.42
C GLN A 257 11.38 -1.56 -0.09
N LEU A 258 10.59 -1.77 0.97
CA LEU A 258 10.99 -1.56 2.36
C LEU A 258 10.88 -2.90 3.08
N PHE A 259 11.96 -3.44 3.63
CA PHE A 259 11.99 -4.77 4.23
C PHE A 259 13.05 -4.90 5.33
N ILE A 260 13.09 -6.04 6.01
CA ILE A 260 14.10 -6.39 7.01
C ILE A 260 15.08 -7.41 6.42
N GLU A 261 16.36 -7.06 6.40
CA GLU A 261 17.46 -7.94 6.04
C GLU A 261 18.14 -8.47 7.31
N ASN A 262 18.71 -9.68 7.24
CA ASN A 262 19.44 -10.32 8.34
C ASN A 262 18.69 -10.37 9.69
N GLY A 263 17.35 -10.30 9.67
CA GLY A 263 16.46 -10.37 10.83
C GLY A 263 16.32 -9.08 11.64
N THR A 264 17.16 -8.07 11.43
CA THR A 264 17.11 -6.82 12.23
C THR A 264 17.44 -5.54 11.46
N GLU A 265 17.88 -5.63 10.21
CA GLU A 265 18.40 -4.48 9.45
C GLU A 265 17.32 -3.92 8.54
N GLY A 266 16.86 -2.69 8.79
CA GLY A 266 15.87 -2.03 7.93
C GLY A 266 16.49 -1.60 6.60
N VAL A 267 15.90 -2.03 5.49
CA VAL A 267 16.39 -1.73 4.14
C VAL A 267 15.35 -0.94 3.35
N ILE A 268 15.83 0.08 2.64
CA ILE A 268 15.09 0.79 1.59
C ILE A 268 15.84 0.55 0.30
N GLN A 269 15.23 -0.16 -0.65
CA GLN A 269 15.88 -0.50 -1.92
C GLN A 269 15.00 -0.30 -3.12
N ASN A 270 15.64 -0.12 -4.27
CA ASN A 270 14.98 -0.16 -5.57
C ASN A 270 15.37 -1.50 -6.24
N VAL A 271 14.37 -2.34 -6.55
CA VAL A 271 14.58 -3.76 -6.91
C VAL A 271 14.82 -3.94 -8.41
N THR A 272 14.28 -3.05 -9.23
CA THR A 272 14.24 -3.19 -10.69
C THR A 272 14.86 -1.97 -11.39
N GLY A 273 15.57 -2.21 -12.49
CA GLY A 273 16.16 -1.18 -13.35
C GLY A 273 17.68 -1.02 -13.24
N ASN A 274 18.32 -0.71 -14.37
CA ASN A 274 19.74 -0.35 -14.40
C ASN A 274 19.91 1.12 -13.97
N ASN A 275 20.87 1.40 -13.09
CA ASN A 275 21.12 2.73 -12.53
C ASN A 275 19.90 3.34 -11.80
N SER A 276 19.14 2.48 -11.12
CA SER A 276 18.04 2.90 -10.27
C SER A 276 18.50 3.83 -9.14
N LYS A 277 17.60 4.74 -8.74
CA LYS A 277 17.88 5.75 -7.72
C LYS A 277 16.70 5.94 -6.78
N ILE A 278 17.01 6.27 -5.53
CA ILE A 278 16.01 6.69 -4.52
C ILE A 278 16.12 8.21 -4.38
N LYS A 279 15.04 8.92 -4.68
CA LYS A 279 15.00 10.39 -4.63
C LYS A 279 14.57 10.88 -3.26
N ILE A 280 15.37 11.72 -2.64
CA ILE A 280 14.97 12.46 -1.44
C ILE A 280 14.33 13.78 -1.87
N LYS A 281 13.06 13.96 -1.51
CA LYS A 281 12.29 15.16 -1.80
C LYS A 281 11.57 15.64 -0.56
N ASN A 282 11.69 16.93 -0.26
CA ASN A 282 11.10 17.55 0.92
C ASN A 282 10.37 18.82 0.51
N THR A 283 9.27 19.11 1.18
CA THR A 283 8.57 20.39 1.02
C THR A 283 9.38 21.51 1.67
N ASN A 284 9.69 22.56 0.91
CA ASN A 284 10.42 23.72 1.43
C ASN A 284 9.51 24.66 2.25
N GLY A 285 10.09 25.73 2.83
CA GLY A 285 9.35 26.72 3.62
C GLY A 285 8.25 27.47 2.86
N SER A 286 8.20 27.34 1.53
CA SER A 286 7.16 27.90 0.66
C SER A 286 6.11 26.87 0.23
N GLY A 287 6.11 25.65 0.80
CA GLY A 287 5.15 24.61 0.46
C GLY A 287 5.45 23.87 -0.85
N THR A 288 6.61 24.09 -1.48
CA THR A 288 6.99 23.45 -2.74
C THR A 288 7.77 22.17 -2.49
N ASN A 289 7.40 21.07 -3.15
CA ASN A 289 8.13 19.81 -3.08
C ASN A 289 9.46 19.91 -3.85
N THR A 290 10.57 20.00 -3.11
CA THR A 290 11.92 20.20 -3.63
C THR A 290 12.68 18.89 -3.62
N HIS A 291 13.30 18.56 -4.75
CA HIS A 291 14.23 17.43 -4.82
C HIS A 291 15.60 17.87 -4.31
N THR A 292 16.09 17.21 -3.25
CA THR A 292 17.32 17.62 -2.55
C THR A 292 18.52 16.78 -3.00
N MET A 293 18.33 15.47 -3.13
CA MET A 293 19.42 14.52 -3.33
C MET A 293 18.92 13.20 -3.92
N ASP A 294 19.78 12.54 -4.68
CA ASP A 294 19.63 11.18 -5.19
C ASP A 294 20.54 10.22 -4.41
N PHE A 295 20.00 9.10 -3.95
CA PHE A 295 20.78 7.94 -3.54
C PHE A 295 20.97 7.05 -4.77
N THR A 296 22.22 6.86 -5.17
CA THR A 296 22.63 6.10 -6.35
C THR A 296 23.65 5.04 -5.96
N SER A 297 23.94 4.10 -6.87
CA SER A 297 25.04 3.16 -6.71
C SER A 297 26.42 3.84 -6.59
N SER A 298 26.56 5.08 -7.08
CA SER A 298 27.79 5.87 -6.98
C SER A 298 27.88 6.69 -5.69
N GLY A 299 26.81 6.75 -4.89
CA GLY A 299 26.75 7.50 -3.63
C GLY A 299 25.61 8.52 -3.56
N LEU A 300 25.78 9.49 -2.65
CA LEU A 300 24.80 10.52 -2.31
C LEU A 300 25.07 11.79 -3.14
N ILE A 301 24.21 12.09 -4.12
CA ILE A 301 24.44 13.17 -5.09
C ILE A 301 23.39 14.27 -4.92
N PRO A 302 23.79 15.56 -4.79
CA PRO A 302 22.85 16.68 -4.83
C PRO A 302 21.99 16.67 -6.10
N ALA A 303 20.71 17.00 -5.96
CA ALA A 303 19.79 17.10 -7.08
C ALA A 303 20.16 18.21 -8.08
N THR A 304 20.69 19.32 -7.56
CA THR A 304 21.13 20.49 -8.32
C THR A 304 22.48 20.96 -7.75
N ASP A 305 23.38 21.38 -8.63
CA ASP A 305 24.69 21.87 -8.25
C ASP A 305 24.60 23.13 -7.37
N ASN A 306 25.40 23.16 -6.31
CA ASN A 306 25.51 24.30 -5.38
C ASN A 306 24.18 24.80 -4.75
N THR A 307 23.19 23.93 -4.52
CA THR A 307 21.89 24.34 -3.91
C THR A 307 21.58 23.76 -2.53
N VAL A 308 22.33 22.76 -2.08
CA VAL A 308 22.07 22.03 -0.82
C VAL A 308 23.34 21.94 0.02
N THR A 309 23.20 22.01 1.34
CA THR A 309 24.33 22.00 2.28
C THR A 309 24.37 20.71 3.09
N LEU A 310 25.57 20.27 3.47
CA LEU A 310 25.76 19.20 4.46
C LEU A 310 25.78 19.80 5.88
N GLY A 311 24.59 19.90 6.48
CA GLY A 311 24.38 20.59 7.76
C GLY A 311 24.06 22.08 7.59
N SER A 312 24.05 22.82 8.70
CA SER A 312 23.76 24.26 8.74
C SER A 312 24.58 24.97 9.82
N THR A 313 24.46 26.29 9.95
CA THR A 313 25.15 27.08 10.97
C THR A 313 24.78 26.67 12.41
N GLY A 314 23.53 26.23 12.62
CA GLY A 314 23.03 25.74 13.91
C GLY A 314 23.14 24.22 14.14
N TYR A 315 23.28 23.43 13.07
CA TYR A 315 23.34 21.97 13.15
C TYR A 315 24.50 21.42 12.30
N LYS A 316 25.60 21.09 12.98
CA LYS A 316 26.85 20.62 12.36
C LYS A 316 27.06 19.14 12.63
N TRP A 317 27.67 18.45 11.66
CA TRP A 317 28.16 17.08 11.87
C TRP A 317 29.38 17.10 12.80
N SER A 318 29.42 16.21 13.80
CA SER A 318 30.57 16.13 14.71
C SER A 318 31.85 15.74 13.99
N ASN A 319 31.78 14.80 13.05
CA ASN A 319 32.89 14.37 12.20
C ASN A 319 32.35 13.99 10.82
N VAL A 320 33.12 14.29 9.77
CA VAL A 320 32.88 13.80 8.41
C VAL A 320 34.08 12.93 8.03
N TYR A 321 33.86 11.63 7.89
CA TYR A 321 34.91 10.68 7.50
C TYR A 321 34.90 10.51 5.98
N ALA A 322 35.91 11.07 5.32
CA ALA A 322 36.13 10.92 3.89
C ALA A 322 37.62 10.75 3.60
N SER A 323 37.98 9.90 2.63
CA SER A 323 39.36 9.75 2.18
C SER A 323 39.89 11.03 1.52
N ASN A 324 39.01 11.79 0.87
CA ASN A 324 39.33 13.07 0.24
C ASN A 324 38.19 14.07 0.45
N PHE A 325 38.53 15.32 0.72
CA PHE A 325 37.60 16.45 0.71
C PHE A 325 38.01 17.37 -0.44
N THR A 326 37.14 17.54 -1.44
CA THR A 326 37.39 18.41 -2.59
C THR A 326 36.44 19.60 -2.53
N GLY A 327 36.97 20.78 -2.20
CA GLY A 327 36.19 22.01 -2.09
C GLY A 327 36.82 23.04 -1.17
N GLU A 328 36.14 24.16 -0.99
CA GLU A 328 36.55 25.23 -0.06
C GLU A 328 36.10 24.91 1.37
N ALA A 329 37.02 25.00 2.33
CA ALA A 329 36.71 24.90 3.75
C ALA A 329 36.64 26.30 4.35
N SER A 330 35.44 26.80 4.64
CA SER A 330 35.26 28.14 5.24
C SER A 330 35.86 28.24 6.65
N GLN A 331 35.98 27.11 7.36
CA GLN A 331 36.66 27.01 8.66
C GLN A 331 37.43 25.70 8.69
N ALA A 332 38.76 25.78 8.87
CA ALA A 332 39.62 24.62 9.09
C ALA A 332 40.56 24.93 10.26
N THR A 333 40.57 24.08 11.29
CA THR A 333 41.42 24.29 12.48
C THR A 333 42.84 23.79 12.27
N ALA A 334 43.01 22.73 11.49
CA ALA A 334 44.32 22.17 11.14
C ALA A 334 44.34 21.64 9.71
N LEU A 335 45.51 21.67 9.09
CA LEU A 335 45.79 21.08 7.79
C LEU A 335 46.77 19.92 7.97
N ARG A 336 46.57 18.82 7.23
CA ARG A 336 47.45 17.66 7.29
C ARG A 336 48.66 17.87 6.38
N VAL A 337 49.86 17.63 6.91
CA VAL A 337 51.12 17.60 6.17
C VAL A 337 51.82 16.26 6.46
N GLY A 338 51.85 15.36 5.47
CA GLY A 338 52.32 13.98 5.68
C GLY A 338 51.42 13.20 6.64
N THR A 339 51.91 12.83 7.82
CA THR A 339 51.13 12.18 8.89
C THR A 339 50.65 13.14 9.97
N ASP A 340 51.21 14.35 10.03
CA ASP A 340 50.95 15.29 11.11
C ASP A 340 49.87 16.30 10.73
N PHE A 341 49.13 16.79 11.73
CA PHE A 341 48.22 17.92 11.60
C PHE A 341 48.89 19.19 12.11
N ARG A 342 48.77 20.28 11.34
CA ARG A 342 49.38 21.57 11.60
C ARG A 342 48.29 22.62 11.75
N THR A 343 48.26 23.32 12.87
CA THR A 343 47.32 24.44 13.09
C THR A 343 47.93 25.75 12.60
N ALA A 344 47.07 26.71 12.25
CA ALA A 344 47.53 28.04 11.89
C ALA A 344 48.14 28.76 13.12
N SER A 345 49.26 29.46 12.92
CA SER A 345 49.86 30.32 13.94
C SER A 345 50.48 31.56 13.31
N SER A 346 50.31 32.71 13.97
CA SER A 346 51.04 33.95 13.66
C SER A 346 52.40 34.02 14.37
N SER A 347 52.74 33.04 15.20
CA SER A 347 54.04 32.92 15.88
C SER A 347 54.98 32.00 15.11
N ALA A 348 56.29 32.17 15.30
CA ALA A 348 57.35 31.34 14.71
C ALA A 348 57.52 29.95 15.39
N SER A 349 56.42 29.37 15.89
CA SER A 349 56.42 28.05 16.53
C SER A 349 56.61 26.93 15.51
N ASN A 350 57.40 25.91 15.86
CA ASN A 350 57.54 24.72 15.02
C ASN A 350 56.19 24.03 14.79
N ASN A 351 56.08 23.22 13.74
CA ASN A 351 54.91 22.37 13.52
C ASN A 351 53.57 23.14 13.38
N THR A 352 53.60 24.34 12.81
CA THR A 352 52.42 25.17 12.50
C THR A 352 52.36 25.57 11.03
N VAL A 353 51.21 26.04 10.59
CA VAL A 353 51.04 26.75 9.31
C VAL A 353 51.24 28.23 9.58
N ALA A 354 52.24 28.84 8.95
CA ALA A 354 52.51 30.27 9.10
C ALA A 354 51.37 31.09 8.47
N VAL A 355 50.74 31.95 9.27
CA VAL A 355 49.71 32.89 8.82
C VAL A 355 50.08 34.33 9.19
N ARG A 356 49.42 35.30 8.55
CA ARG A 356 49.65 36.72 8.85
C ARG A 356 49.14 37.08 10.24
N ASP A 357 49.85 37.97 10.91
CA ASP A 357 49.37 38.64 12.11
C ASP A 357 48.43 39.82 11.78
N ALA A 358 47.98 40.53 12.83
CA ALA A 358 47.08 41.68 12.68
C ALA A 358 47.69 42.88 11.94
N THR A 359 49.02 42.92 11.76
CA THR A 359 49.75 43.95 11.00
C THR A 359 50.00 43.54 9.54
N GLY A 360 49.60 42.31 9.16
CA GLY A 360 49.78 41.77 7.83
C GLY A 360 51.13 41.08 7.60
N ASN A 361 51.95 40.94 8.64
CA ASN A 361 53.28 40.34 8.58
C ASN A 361 53.24 38.84 8.91
N ILE A 362 54.25 38.10 8.43
CA ILE A 362 54.42 36.67 8.75
C ILE A 362 55.70 36.54 9.58
N ALA A 363 55.60 35.94 10.77
CA ALA A 363 56.75 35.62 11.61
C ALA A 363 57.26 34.20 11.32
N ALA A 364 58.57 34.05 11.17
CA ALA A 364 59.25 32.76 11.08
C ALA A 364 60.67 32.87 11.65
N ASN A 365 61.20 31.78 12.21
CA ASN A 365 62.60 31.75 12.68
C ASN A 365 63.59 31.83 11.52
N LEU A 366 63.24 31.23 10.38
CA LEU A 366 64.04 31.25 9.16
C LEU A 366 63.13 31.05 7.95
N PHE A 367 63.20 31.97 6.99
CA PHE A 367 62.61 31.78 5.68
C PHE A 367 63.61 31.06 4.77
N GLN A 368 63.43 29.76 4.56
CA GLN A 368 64.23 28.99 3.60
C GLN A 368 63.51 28.97 2.25
N GLY A 369 63.93 29.85 1.35
CA GLY A 369 63.41 29.94 0.00
C GLY A 369 64.29 30.83 -0.88
N THR A 370 64.00 30.84 -2.19
CA THR A 370 64.64 31.80 -3.10
C THR A 370 63.82 33.09 -3.09
N ALA A 371 64.38 34.16 -2.51
CA ALA A 371 63.80 35.49 -2.67
C ALA A 371 63.96 35.93 -4.13
N THR A 372 62.84 36.12 -4.84
CA THR A 372 62.85 36.48 -6.27
C THR A 372 63.06 37.97 -6.52
N GLN A 373 62.82 38.82 -5.51
CA GLN A 373 63.00 40.28 -5.57
C GLN A 373 63.09 40.89 -4.16
N ALA A 374 63.84 41.98 -4.02
CA ALA A 374 63.83 42.85 -2.84
C ALA A 374 63.27 44.24 -3.25
N ARG A 375 62.56 44.93 -2.34
CA ARG A 375 61.96 46.25 -2.64
C ARG A 375 63.04 47.33 -2.75
N TYR A 376 64.11 47.22 -1.99
CA TYR A 376 65.29 48.08 -2.04
C TYR A 376 66.49 47.24 -2.49
N ALA A 377 67.59 47.88 -2.88
CA ALA A 377 68.72 47.19 -3.53
C ALA A 377 70.07 47.33 -2.80
N ASP A 378 70.12 48.04 -1.68
CA ASP A 378 71.33 48.35 -0.94
C ASP A 378 71.53 47.50 0.32
N LEU A 379 72.78 47.09 0.52
CA LEU A 379 73.29 46.43 1.71
C LEU A 379 73.85 47.52 2.64
N ALA A 380 73.35 47.62 3.86
CA ALA A 380 73.82 48.58 4.86
C ALA A 380 74.13 47.90 6.19
N GLU A 381 74.94 48.57 7.02
CA GLU A 381 75.23 48.18 8.40
C GLU A 381 75.12 49.41 9.30
N ILE A 382 74.65 49.24 10.54
CA ILE A 382 74.62 50.34 11.52
C ILE A 382 76.01 50.58 12.10
N TYR A 383 76.45 51.84 12.09
CA TYR A 383 77.66 52.31 12.80
C TYR A 383 77.31 53.48 13.72
N ALA A 384 77.97 53.54 14.89
CA ALA A 384 77.83 54.67 15.80
C ALA A 384 78.48 55.92 15.20
N THR A 385 77.67 56.92 14.85
CA THR A 385 78.13 58.18 14.28
C THR A 385 78.37 59.24 15.36
N ASP A 386 79.31 60.16 15.10
CA ASP A 386 79.64 61.27 16.00
C ASP A 386 78.53 62.33 16.11
N GLU A 387 77.70 62.41 15.08
CA GLU A 387 76.46 63.18 15.03
C GLU A 387 75.46 62.53 14.06
N ILE A 388 74.23 63.04 13.99
CA ILE A 388 73.22 62.55 13.04
C ILE A 388 73.46 63.23 11.67
N HIS A 389 73.98 62.45 10.73
CA HIS A 389 74.26 62.87 9.36
C HIS A 389 73.03 62.72 8.45
N PRO A 390 72.79 63.64 7.49
CA PRO A 390 71.68 63.50 6.55
C PRO A 390 71.92 62.35 5.55
N VAL A 391 70.84 61.81 4.98
CA VAL A 391 70.87 60.77 3.95
C VAL A 391 71.76 61.21 2.78
N GLY A 392 72.57 60.28 2.26
CA GLY A 392 73.52 60.54 1.18
C GLY A 392 74.88 61.09 1.61
N THR A 393 75.11 61.31 2.92
CA THR A 393 76.43 61.73 3.42
C THR A 393 77.41 60.56 3.33
N ALA A 394 78.58 60.78 2.71
CA ALA A 394 79.67 59.81 2.68
C ALA A 394 80.36 59.73 4.04
N ILE A 395 80.64 58.50 4.49
CA ILE A 395 81.09 58.20 5.84
C ILE A 395 82.44 57.49 5.82
N ALA A 396 83.29 57.82 6.79
CA ALA A 396 84.59 57.18 7.03
C ALA A 396 84.71 56.78 8.51
N VAL A 397 85.55 55.78 8.79
CA VAL A 397 85.83 55.33 10.16
C VAL A 397 86.72 56.34 10.89
N GLY A 398 86.39 56.63 12.15
CA GLY A 398 87.22 57.41 13.07
C GLY A 398 86.51 58.64 13.65
N GLY A 399 87.25 59.43 14.42
CA GLY A 399 86.71 60.57 15.17
C GLY A 399 86.40 60.22 16.63
N LYS A 400 85.35 60.83 17.19
CA LYS A 400 84.91 60.62 18.59
C LYS A 400 84.01 59.38 18.76
N ALA A 401 83.42 58.90 17.67
CA ALA A 401 82.61 57.68 17.58
C ALA A 401 83.25 56.71 16.56
N GLU A 402 82.53 55.66 16.15
CA GLU A 402 83.03 54.69 15.16
C GLU A 402 83.15 55.30 13.77
N ALA A 403 82.19 56.16 13.40
CA ALA A 403 82.04 56.73 12.08
C ALA A 403 81.82 58.25 12.14
N ARG A 404 82.33 58.95 11.12
CA ARG A 404 82.14 60.38 10.90
C ARG A 404 81.98 60.70 9.42
N ALA A 405 81.59 61.93 9.11
CA ALA A 405 81.58 62.42 7.74
C ALA A 405 82.98 62.30 7.08
N ALA A 406 83.02 61.75 5.87
CA ALA A 406 84.25 61.53 5.11
C ALA A 406 84.79 62.86 4.53
N SER A 407 86.10 63.00 4.53
CA SER A 407 86.85 64.15 4.00
C SER A 407 87.91 63.73 2.97
N ILE A 408 88.53 64.71 2.31
CA ILE A 408 89.62 64.48 1.34
C ILE A 408 90.71 63.61 1.99
N GLY A 409 90.96 62.44 1.38
CA GLY A 409 92.03 61.53 1.79
C GLY A 409 91.60 60.41 2.74
N ASP A 410 90.36 60.43 3.23
CA ASP A 410 89.80 59.32 4.02
C ASP A 410 89.51 58.09 3.15
N ILE A 411 89.32 56.94 3.80
CA ILE A 411 88.72 55.76 3.17
C ILE A 411 87.22 55.82 3.44
N CYS A 412 86.44 56.11 2.40
CA CYS A 412 84.98 56.05 2.49
C CYS A 412 84.56 54.58 2.65
N ILE A 413 83.75 54.30 3.67
CA ILE A 413 83.21 52.96 3.91
C ILE A 413 81.79 52.82 3.38
N GLY A 414 81.12 53.93 3.07
CA GLY A 414 79.76 53.93 2.61
C GLY A 414 79.07 55.26 2.75
N VAL A 415 77.75 55.24 2.58
CA VAL A 415 76.92 56.45 2.54
C VAL A 415 75.70 56.25 3.42
N ILE A 416 75.27 57.26 4.18
CA ILE A 416 74.06 57.18 5.00
C ILE A 416 72.85 56.82 4.12
N SER A 417 72.21 55.68 4.41
CA SER A 417 71.03 55.17 3.71
C SER A 417 69.78 55.31 4.58
N ASP A 418 68.65 55.61 3.95
CA ASP A 418 67.34 55.76 4.63
C ASP A 418 66.56 54.44 4.69
N ASN A 419 66.58 53.66 3.60
CA ASN A 419 65.75 52.44 3.46
C ASN A 419 66.57 51.28 2.85
N PRO A 420 67.51 50.71 3.61
CA PRO A 420 68.33 49.60 3.11
C PRO A 420 67.51 48.35 2.82
N ALA A 421 67.90 47.61 1.78
CA ALA A 421 67.32 46.30 1.44
C ALA A 421 67.62 45.25 2.50
N TYR A 422 68.85 45.27 3.00
CA TYR A 422 69.32 44.42 4.07
C TYR A 422 70.17 45.25 5.02
N LEU A 423 69.71 45.35 6.26
CA LEU A 423 70.39 46.07 7.33
C LEU A 423 71.08 45.08 8.27
N MET A 424 72.39 45.17 8.35
CA MET A 424 73.23 44.42 9.29
C MET A 424 73.35 45.19 10.60
N ASN A 425 73.50 44.47 11.71
CA ASN A 425 73.53 45.02 13.08
C ASN A 425 72.36 45.97 13.38
N SER A 426 71.13 45.59 12.99
CA SER A 426 69.94 46.43 13.14
C SER A 426 69.63 46.88 14.58
N ASP A 427 70.15 46.16 15.57
CA ASP A 427 69.96 46.45 17.01
C ASP A 427 71.06 47.36 17.58
N ALA A 428 72.08 47.73 16.81
CA ALA A 428 73.14 48.64 17.25
C ALA A 428 72.66 50.10 17.29
N GLU A 429 73.28 50.92 18.13
CA GLU A 429 73.00 52.36 18.19
C GLU A 429 73.83 53.10 17.13
N GLY A 430 73.18 53.87 16.24
CA GLY A 430 73.86 54.60 15.18
C GLY A 430 72.99 54.89 13.96
N GLN A 431 73.62 55.05 12.80
CA GLN A 431 72.94 55.25 11.51
C GLN A 431 73.30 54.15 10.51
N ALA A 432 72.37 53.82 9.62
CA ALA A 432 72.59 52.85 8.55
C ALA A 432 73.53 53.43 7.48
N VAL A 433 74.70 52.80 7.31
CA VAL A 433 75.67 53.15 6.26
C VAL A 433 75.55 52.10 5.16
N GLY A 434 75.09 52.52 3.98
CA GLY A 434 75.06 51.72 2.77
C GLY A 434 76.49 51.39 2.31
N LEU A 435 76.81 50.10 2.28
CA LEU A 435 78.10 49.54 1.90
C LEU A 435 78.11 49.11 0.43
N LYS A 436 76.98 48.65 -0.09
CA LYS A 436 76.85 48.22 -1.48
C LYS A 436 75.45 48.45 -2.01
N GLY A 437 75.35 48.67 -3.32
CA GLY A 437 74.07 48.79 -4.01
C GLY A 437 73.84 50.18 -4.59
N ARG A 438 72.58 50.48 -4.87
CA ARG A 438 72.13 51.77 -5.38
C ARG A 438 71.67 52.62 -4.21
N VAL A 439 72.34 53.75 -3.97
CA VAL A 439 71.94 54.72 -2.94
C VAL A 439 72.07 56.15 -3.46
N PRO A 440 71.22 57.08 -2.99
CA PRO A 440 71.42 58.50 -3.21
C PRO A 440 72.65 58.99 -2.45
N VAL A 441 73.49 59.80 -3.09
CA VAL A 441 74.71 60.39 -2.52
C VAL A 441 74.64 61.91 -2.62
N ARG A 442 75.03 62.63 -1.56
CA ARG A 442 75.12 64.09 -1.54
C ARG A 442 76.31 64.52 -2.39
N VAL A 443 76.04 65.16 -3.53
CA VAL A 443 77.06 65.63 -4.47
C VAL A 443 76.91 67.13 -4.69
N ASN A 444 78.01 67.87 -4.55
CA ASN A 444 78.08 69.29 -4.89
C ASN A 444 78.73 69.49 -6.27
N GLY A 445 78.13 70.34 -7.10
CA GLY A 445 78.57 70.59 -8.48
C GLY A 445 77.93 69.66 -9.52
N PRO A 446 78.02 70.01 -10.82
CA PRO A 446 77.43 69.21 -11.90
C PRO A 446 78.07 67.83 -12.01
N ILE A 447 77.26 66.82 -12.36
CA ILE A 447 77.70 65.42 -12.51
C ILE A 447 77.00 64.75 -13.68
N SER A 448 77.70 63.87 -14.39
CA SER A 448 77.16 63.05 -15.46
C SER A 448 77.10 61.58 -15.07
N LYS A 449 76.07 60.88 -15.56
CA LYS A 449 75.95 59.44 -15.45
C LYS A 449 77.24 58.74 -15.90
N GLY A 450 77.74 57.83 -15.07
CA GLY A 450 79.01 57.12 -15.28
C GLY A 450 80.24 57.81 -14.70
N GLN A 451 80.13 59.03 -14.19
CA GLN A 451 81.26 59.69 -13.52
C GLN A 451 81.48 59.13 -12.11
N ALA A 452 82.75 59.04 -11.73
CA ALA A 452 83.16 58.65 -10.39
C ALA A 452 82.89 59.76 -9.38
N VAL A 453 82.39 59.36 -8.21
CA VAL A 453 82.01 60.24 -7.11
C VAL A 453 82.98 60.02 -5.96
N TYR A 454 83.60 61.09 -5.48
CA TYR A 454 84.61 61.06 -4.43
C TYR A 454 84.17 61.89 -3.22
N ALA A 455 84.45 61.42 -2.01
CA ALA A 455 84.20 62.23 -0.82
C ALA A 455 85.13 63.46 -0.82
N TRP A 456 84.56 64.61 -0.49
CA TRP A 456 85.28 65.89 -0.49
C TRP A 456 85.35 66.49 0.91
N LYS A 457 84.28 67.12 1.39
CA LYS A 457 84.28 67.79 2.70
C LYS A 457 82.95 67.57 3.39
N ASP A 458 82.98 67.30 4.69
CA ASP A 458 81.79 67.13 5.53
C ASP A 458 80.84 66.06 4.96
N GLY A 459 81.40 65.02 4.35
CA GLY A 459 80.67 63.90 3.72
C GLY A 459 79.90 64.28 2.46
N VAL A 460 80.04 65.50 1.96
CA VAL A 460 79.56 65.93 0.64
C VAL A 460 80.57 65.53 -0.40
N CYS A 461 80.10 64.85 -1.44
CA CYS A 461 80.92 64.33 -2.52
C CYS A 461 81.06 65.30 -3.68
N SER A 462 82.06 65.07 -4.52
CA SER A 462 82.29 65.81 -5.75
C SER A 462 82.85 64.89 -6.83
N THR A 463 82.92 65.38 -8.06
CA THR A 463 83.57 64.72 -9.20
C THR A 463 85.09 64.94 -9.21
N ILE A 464 85.61 65.80 -8.33
CA ILE A 464 87.05 66.03 -8.18
C ILE A 464 87.68 64.79 -7.55
N THR A 465 88.66 64.22 -8.25
CA THR A 465 89.32 62.98 -7.84
C THR A 465 90.06 63.15 -6.50
N THR A 466 89.73 62.29 -5.55
CA THR A 466 90.45 62.13 -4.28
C THR A 466 90.74 60.65 -4.05
N ASN A 467 91.45 60.31 -2.98
CA ASN A 467 91.67 58.90 -2.60
C ASN A 467 90.40 58.23 -2.02
N ALA A 468 89.31 58.98 -1.85
CA ALA A 468 88.07 58.54 -1.19
C ALA A 468 86.96 58.24 -2.21
N LEU A 469 87.15 57.24 -3.08
CA LEU A 469 86.12 56.84 -4.05
C LEU A 469 84.88 56.31 -3.33
N VAL A 470 83.71 56.87 -3.63
CA VAL A 470 82.42 56.48 -3.06
C VAL A 470 81.66 55.55 -4.01
N GLY A 471 81.61 55.93 -5.28
CA GLY A 471 80.80 55.20 -6.26
C GLY A 471 80.82 55.82 -7.65
N VAL A 472 79.84 55.41 -8.45
CA VAL A 472 79.63 55.89 -9.82
C VAL A 472 78.20 56.39 -9.95
N ALA A 473 78.03 57.61 -10.47
CA ALA A 473 76.70 58.21 -10.67
C ALA A 473 75.87 57.43 -11.71
N LEU A 474 74.58 57.24 -11.41
CA LEU A 474 73.60 56.59 -12.27
C LEU A 474 72.74 57.58 -13.05
N GLU A 475 72.84 58.87 -12.72
CA GLU A 475 72.09 59.96 -13.34
C GLU A 475 72.97 61.19 -13.58
N THR A 476 72.50 62.07 -14.46
CA THR A 476 73.16 63.32 -14.81
C THR A 476 72.39 64.48 -14.18
N SER A 477 73.07 65.42 -13.53
CA SER A 477 72.50 66.68 -13.08
C SER A 477 73.44 67.84 -13.37
N THR A 478 72.90 68.93 -13.90
CA THR A 478 73.63 70.17 -14.24
C THR A 478 73.61 71.19 -13.11
N GLU A 479 72.95 70.90 -11.99
CA GLU A 479 72.87 71.82 -10.87
C GLU A 479 74.24 71.96 -10.19
N GLU A 480 74.68 73.21 -9.98
CA GLU A 480 75.98 73.48 -9.36
C GLU A 480 75.98 73.32 -7.84
N GLY A 481 74.80 73.29 -7.21
CA GLY A 481 74.63 73.12 -5.77
C GLY A 481 74.69 71.68 -5.28
N GLU A 482 74.59 71.53 -3.96
CA GLU A 482 74.45 70.25 -3.29
C GLU A 482 73.09 69.63 -3.59
N LYS A 483 73.09 68.36 -4.00
CA LYS A 483 71.89 67.58 -4.30
C LYS A 483 72.14 66.11 -4.04
N LEU A 484 71.07 65.33 -3.98
CA LEU A 484 71.16 63.87 -3.98
C LEU A 484 71.28 63.36 -5.41
N VAL A 485 72.21 62.44 -5.61
CA VAL A 485 72.47 61.79 -6.89
C VAL A 485 72.51 60.29 -6.67
N GLU A 486 71.67 59.56 -7.39
CA GLU A 486 71.67 58.10 -7.37
C GLU A 486 73.03 57.56 -7.85
N CYS A 487 73.70 56.76 -7.02
CA CYS A 487 75.00 56.18 -7.32
C CYS A 487 75.03 54.68 -7.06
N VAL A 488 75.85 53.95 -7.83
CA VAL A 488 76.28 52.60 -7.44
C VAL A 488 77.51 52.72 -6.58
N LEU A 489 77.42 52.25 -5.34
CA LEU A 489 78.55 52.23 -4.43
C LEU A 489 79.66 51.30 -4.92
N LYS A 490 80.89 51.82 -4.88
CA LYS A 490 82.12 51.10 -5.23
C LYS A 490 83.12 51.00 -4.09
N VAL A 491 82.76 51.55 -2.93
CA VAL A 491 83.35 51.21 -1.64
C VAL A 491 83.29 49.72 -1.35
#